data_AF-A0A7K7Q3D8-F1
#
_entry.id   AF-A0A7K7Q3D8-F1
#
_cell.length_a   1.000
_cell.length_b   1.000
_cell.length_c   1.000
_cell.angle_alpha   90.00
_cell.angle_beta   90.00
_cell.angle_gamma   90.00
#
_symmetry.space_group_name_H-M   'P 1'
#
loop_
_entity.id
_entity.type
_entity.pdbx_description
1 polymer ?
#
loop_
_entity_poly.entity_id
_entity_poly.type
_entity_poly.pdbx_seq_one_letter_code
_entity_poly.pdbx_strand_id
1 'polypeptide(L)' 'SLTRSRHSRHLGACAAALSRFGRGDSGDIGDIGDVAVAAEQLRVARRELGRITGHVGAEEVLDVIFRDFCVGK' A
#
# COMPACT_ATOMS: atom_id res chain seq x y z
N SER A 1 18.17 17.81 1.12
CA SER A 1 17.03 18.18 0.27
C SER A 1 15.79 17.44 0.74
N LEU A 2 14.70 18.16 1.01
CA LEU A 2 13.44 17.64 1.55
C LEU A 2 12.83 16.53 0.68
N THR A 3 13.02 16.58 -0.65
CA THR A 3 12.53 15.58 -1.61
C THR A 3 13.21 14.21 -1.43
N ARG A 4 14.51 14.19 -1.14
CA ARG A 4 15.26 12.95 -0.90
C ARG A 4 14.77 12.23 0.35
N SER A 5 14.52 12.97 1.43
CA SER A 5 13.99 12.43 2.68
C SER A 5 12.57 11.88 2.50
N ARG A 6 11.71 12.58 1.73
CA ARG A 6 10.36 12.11 1.44
C ARG A 6 10.35 10.82 0.60
N HIS A 7 11.12 10.76 -0.49
CA HIS A 7 11.21 9.56 -1.33
C HIS A 7 11.80 8.37 -0.57
N SER A 8 12.84 8.59 0.24
CA SER A 8 13.42 7.54 1.08
C SER A 8 12.40 6.96 2.06
N ARG A 9 11.54 7.80 2.65
CA ARG A 9 10.45 7.33 3.52
C ARG A 9 9.47 6.44 2.79
N HIS A 10 9.02 6.85 1.60
CA HIS A 10 8.08 6.08 0.78
C HIS A 10 8.71 4.76 0.28
N LEU A 11 10.00 4.77 -0.11
CA LEU A 11 10.73 3.54 -0.45
C LEU A 11 10.82 2.58 0.73
N GLY A 12 11.13 3.09 1.93
CA GLY A 12 11.20 2.28 3.14
C GLY A 12 9.85 1.64 3.48
N ALA A 13 8.75 2.40 3.35
CA ALA A 13 7.40 1.88 3.57
C ALA A 13 7.01 0.81 2.53
N CYS A 14 7.35 1.03 1.24
CA CYS A 14 7.15 0.03 0.18
C CYS A 14 7.91 -1.26 0.47
N ALA A 15 9.19 -1.17 0.80
CA ALA A 15 10.03 -2.32 1.12
C ALA A 15 9.51 -3.08 2.36
N ALA A 16 9.05 -2.38 3.39
CA ALA A 16 8.47 -3.00 4.57
C ALA A 16 7.19 -3.79 4.26
N ALA A 17 6.31 -3.26 3.42
CA ALA A 17 5.09 -3.94 2.99
C ALA A 17 5.42 -5.21 2.16
N LEU A 18 6.35 -5.12 1.21
CA LEU A 18 6.81 -6.28 0.43
C LEU A 18 7.46 -7.36 1.32
N SER A 19 8.21 -6.96 2.35
CA SER A 19 8.78 -7.91 3.31
C SER A 19 7.70 -8.63 4.12
N ARG A 20 6.60 -7.96 4.47
CA ARG A 20 5.47 -8.59 5.17
C ARG A 20 4.72 -9.56 4.27
N PHE A 21 4.50 -9.20 3.01
CA PHE A 21 3.94 -10.08 1.99
C PHE A 21 4.76 -11.38 1.88
N GLY A 22 6.07 -11.27 1.66
CA GLY A 22 6.94 -12.44 1.51
C GLY A 22 7.12 -13.29 2.77
N ARG A 23 6.78 -12.78 3.96
CA ARG A 23 6.78 -13.57 5.21
C ARG A 23 5.50 -14.38 5.40
N GLY A 24 4.37 -13.92 4.85
CA GLY A 24 3.07 -14.59 4.91
C GLY A 24 3.01 -15.88 4.07
N ASP A 25 3.92 -16.04 3.11
CA ASP A 25 4.00 -17.20 2.20
C ASP A 25 4.58 -18.47 2.86
N SER A 26 4.97 -18.40 4.15
CA SER A 26 5.73 -19.45 4.85
C SER A 26 4.87 -20.52 5.55
N GLY A 27 3.55 -20.38 5.54
CA GLY A 27 2.61 -21.31 6.16
C GLY A 27 1.41 -21.52 5.24
N ASP A 28 0.85 -22.74 5.25
CA ASP A 28 -0.25 -23.20 4.41
C ASP A 28 -1.14 -22.08 3.84
N ILE A 29 -1.00 -21.78 2.54
CA ILE A 29 -1.86 -20.88 1.77
C ILE A 29 -3.22 -21.59 1.61
N GLY A 30 -3.97 -21.69 2.70
CA GLY A 30 -5.25 -22.39 2.77
C GLY A 30 -6.41 -21.50 3.18
N ASP A 31 -6.14 -20.41 3.92
CA ASP A 31 -7.18 -19.53 4.44
C ASP A 31 -7.37 -18.26 3.57
N ILE A 32 -8.63 -17.90 3.33
CA ILE A 32 -9.03 -16.69 2.61
C ILE A 32 -8.52 -15.43 3.34
N GLY A 33 -8.39 -15.50 4.67
CA GLY A 33 -7.82 -14.44 5.49
C GLY A 33 -6.37 -14.11 5.11
N ASP A 34 -5.54 -15.13 4.86
CA ASP A 34 -4.13 -14.93 4.52
C ASP A 34 -3.96 -14.32 3.13
N VAL A 35 -4.78 -14.74 2.17
CA VAL A 35 -4.80 -14.15 0.82
C VAL A 35 -5.22 -12.69 0.86
N ALA A 36 -6.24 -12.33 1.64
CA ALA A 36 -6.69 -10.94 1.77
C ALA A 36 -5.61 -10.05 2.39
N VAL A 37 -4.94 -10.53 3.45
CA VAL A 37 -3.83 -9.82 4.10
C VAL A 37 -2.65 -9.64 3.15
N ALA A 38 -2.31 -10.69 2.39
CA ALA A 38 -1.24 -10.65 1.41
C ALA A 38 -1.54 -9.63 0.29
N ALA A 39 -2.76 -9.65 -0.26
CA ALA A 39 -3.22 -8.69 -1.25
C ALA A 39 -3.16 -7.24 -0.74
N GLU A 40 -3.53 -7.01 0.53
CA GLU A 40 -3.44 -5.69 1.16
C GLU A 40 -1.99 -5.20 1.26
N GLN A 41 -1.02 -6.07 1.61
CA GLN A 41 0.39 -5.68 1.62
C GLN A 41 0.89 -5.24 0.24
N LEU A 42 0.47 -5.93 -0.84
CA LEU A 42 0.80 -5.53 -2.21
C LEU A 42 0.14 -4.20 -2.59
N ARG A 43 -1.10 -3.97 -2.17
CA ARG A 43 -1.81 -2.70 -2.38
C ARG A 43 -1.07 -1.54 -1.71
N VAL A 44 -0.62 -1.72 -0.47
CA VAL A 44 0.18 -0.74 0.27
C VAL A 44 1.52 -0.46 -0.42
N ALA A 45 2.24 -1.51 -0.84
CA ALA A 45 3.52 -1.36 -1.54
C ALA A 45 3.37 -0.55 -2.84
N ARG A 46 2.37 -0.88 -3.66
CA ARG A 46 2.05 -0.17 -4.91
C ARG A 46 1.77 1.31 -4.68
N ARG A 47 0.96 1.63 -3.66
CA ARG A 47 0.62 2.99 -3.26
C ARG A 47 1.84 3.82 -2.86
N GLU A 48 2.69 3.28 -2.00
CA GLU A 48 3.90 3.98 -1.55
C GLU A 48 4.88 4.21 -2.71
N LEU A 49 4.99 3.27 -3.65
CA LEU A 49 5.77 3.44 -4.87
C LEU A 49 5.18 4.52 -5.79
N GLY A 50 3.85 4.55 -5.95
CA GLY A 50 3.13 5.55 -6.74
C GLY A 50 3.38 6.99 -6.27
N ARG A 51 3.52 7.21 -4.95
CA ARG A 51 3.87 8.52 -4.37
C ARG A 51 5.24 9.05 -4.80
N ILE A 52 6.11 8.18 -5.30
CA ILE A 52 7.46 8.53 -5.77
C ILE A 52 7.46 8.76 -7.27
N THR A 53 6.79 7.87 -8.02
CA THR A 53 6.77 7.90 -9.48
C THR A 53 5.71 8.85 -10.05
N GLY A 54 4.81 9.36 -9.21
CA GLY A 54 3.65 10.15 -9.64
C GLY A 54 2.54 9.27 -10.24
N HIS A 55 2.64 7.95 -10.12
CA HIS A 55 1.61 7.03 -10.59
C HIS A 55 0.46 6.98 -9.59
N VAL A 56 -0.72 7.39 -10.02
CA VAL A 56 -1.94 7.45 -9.20
C VAL A 56 -2.99 6.55 -9.84
N GLY A 57 -3.32 5.45 -9.18
CA GLY A 57 -4.38 4.53 -9.61
C GLY A 57 -5.78 5.02 -9.24
N ALA A 58 -6.82 4.43 -9.83
CA ALA A 58 -8.21 4.81 -9.57
C ALA A 58 -8.57 4.76 -8.06
N GLU A 59 -8.11 3.74 -7.33
CA GLU A 59 -8.36 3.64 -5.89
C GLU A 59 -7.80 4.82 -5.08
N GLU A 60 -6.65 5.34 -5.50
CA GLU A 60 -6.00 6.48 -4.86
C GLU A 60 -6.80 7.78 -5.07
N VAL A 61 -7.41 7.91 -6.26
CA VAL A 61 -8.32 9.01 -6.61
C VAL A 61 -9.64 8.87 -5.84
N LEU A 62 -10.19 7.67 -5.74
CA LEU A 62 -11.38 7.39 -4.95
C LEU A 62 -11.13 7.66 -3.46
N ASP A 63 -9.97 7.28 -2.91
CA ASP A 63 -9.55 7.63 -1.55
C ASP A 63 -9.58 9.14 -1.32
N VAL A 64 -9.15 9.95 -2.28
CA VAL A 64 -9.18 11.43 -2.16
C VAL A 64 -10.61 11.96 -2.27
N ILE A 65 -11.38 11.50 -3.25
CA ILE A 65 -12.77 11.92 -3.46
C ILE A 65 -13.61 11.60 -2.22
N PHE A 66 -13.49 10.39 -1.67
CA PHE A 66 -14.31 9.92 -0.56
C PHE A 66 -13.78 10.30 0.82
N ARG A 67 -12.52 10.75 0.96
CA ARG A 67 -11.97 11.19 2.26
C ARG A 67 -12.72 12.38 2.86
N ASP A 68 -13.29 13.24 2.02
CA ASP A 68 -14.05 14.43 2.46
C ASP A 68 -15.56 14.18 2.52
N PHE A 69 -16.04 13.00 2.09
CA PHE A 69 -17.41 12.58 2.36
C PHE A 69 -17.48 12.13 3.82
N CYS A 70 -18.17 12.89 4.66
CA CYS A 70 -18.48 12.44 6.00
C CYS A 70 -19.09 11.04 5.93
N VAL A 71 -18.51 10.07 6.64
CA VAL A 71 -19.10 8.74 6.86
C VAL A 71 -20.47 8.98 7.49
N GLY A 72 -21.54 8.96 6.69
CA GLY A 72 -22.92 9.18 7.17
C GLY A 72 -23.76 10.25 6.46
N LYS A 73 -23.68 10.39 5.13
CA LYS A 73 -24.81 10.88 4.34
C LYS A 73 -25.14 9.93 3.20
#